data_AF-A0A7J7LTS0-F1
#
_entry.id   AF-A0A7J7LTS0-F1
#
_cell.length_a   1.000
_cell.length_b   1.000
_cell.length_c   1.000
_cell.angle_alpha   90.00
_cell.angle_beta   90.00
_cell.angle_gamma   90.00
#
_symmetry.space_group_name_H-M   'P 1'
#
loop_
_entity.id
_entity.type
_entity.pdbx_description
1 polymer ?
#
loop_
_entity_poly.entity_id
_entity_poly.type
_entity_poly.pdbx_seq_one_letter_code
_entity_poly.pdbx_strand_id
1 'polypeptide(L)'
;MDVKLTEVSQIFERFKAAYIRKDYDTASDLLCQLKVRLTEFRSLPPLFEDSPSAVQELTTARDIYEHAVVLSVKVEDQDAFERDFFQLKPYYTDARNLPQSPQEYPILGLNLLRLLVQNRIAEFHTELEILSAAALENPCIKHAVELEQSFMEGAYNRVLSARQAVPHETYVYFMDLLAKTV
;
A
#
# COMPACT_ATOMS: atom_id res chain seq x y z
N MET A 1 -28.61 0.08 9.70
CA MET A 1 -27.40 0.83 9.26
C MET A 1 -26.55 1.03 10.48
N ASP A 2 -25.36 0.46 10.51
CA ASP A 2 -24.46 0.55 11.67
C ASP A 2 -24.02 2.00 11.90
N VAL A 3 -24.37 2.54 13.06
CA VAL A 3 -23.96 3.89 13.49
C VAL A 3 -22.42 4.01 13.43
N LYS A 4 -21.72 2.92 13.78
CA LYS A 4 -20.26 2.82 13.73
C LYS A 4 -19.69 2.98 12.32
N LEU A 5 -20.28 2.35 11.32
CA LEU A 5 -19.84 2.48 9.92
C LEU A 5 -19.99 3.92 9.41
N THR A 6 -21.07 4.59 9.84
CA THR A 6 -21.34 5.99 9.46
C THR A 6 -20.30 6.93 10.08
N GLU A 7 -19.94 6.73 11.34
CA GLU A 7 -18.89 7.50 12.02
C GLU A 7 -17.52 7.30 11.35
N VAL A 8 -17.14 6.06 11.05
CA VAL A 8 -15.87 5.75 10.37
C VAL A 8 -15.84 6.39 8.98
N SER A 9 -16.94 6.33 8.24
CA SER A 9 -17.05 6.97 6.93
C SER A 9 -16.87 8.49 7.02
N GLN A 10 -17.46 9.14 8.03
CA GLN A 10 -17.30 10.59 8.24
C GLN A 10 -15.85 10.98 8.58
N ILE A 11 -15.19 10.22 9.45
CA ILE A 11 -13.78 10.44 9.78
C ILE A 11 -12.89 10.18 8.56
N PHE A 12 -13.22 9.17 7.76
CA PHE A 12 -12.48 8.84 6.54
C PHE A 12 -12.58 9.93 5.49
N GLU A 13 -13.75 10.54 5.29
CA GLU A 13 -13.89 11.70 4.39
C GLU A 13 -13.11 12.91 4.88
N ARG A 14 -13.06 13.15 6.21
CA ARG A 14 -12.20 14.19 6.80
C ARG A 14 -10.73 13.91 6.57
N PHE A 15 -10.32 12.64 6.70
CA PHE A 15 -8.97 12.21 6.41
C PHE A 15 -8.59 12.43 4.94
N LYS A 16 -9.46 12.07 3.99
CA LYS A 16 -9.24 12.35 2.56
C LYS A 16 -9.11 13.84 2.29
N ALA A 17 -9.96 14.66 2.92
CA ALA A 17 -9.88 16.12 2.80
C ALA A 17 -8.55 16.68 3.35
N ALA A 18 -8.07 16.18 4.49
CA ALA A 18 -6.77 16.57 5.06
C ALA A 18 -5.61 16.14 4.14
N TYR A 19 -5.68 14.93 3.58
CA TYR A 19 -4.71 14.42 2.62
C TYR A 19 -4.62 15.29 1.36
N ILE A 20 -5.77 15.68 0.78
CA ILE A 20 -5.82 16.59 -0.38
C ILE A 20 -5.23 17.96 -0.05
N ARG A 21 -5.44 18.45 1.17
CA ARG A 21 -4.89 19.72 1.67
C ARG A 21 -3.39 19.64 2.01
N LYS A 22 -2.77 18.46 1.89
CA LYS A 22 -1.38 18.17 2.28
C LYS A 22 -1.10 18.44 3.76
N ASP A 23 -2.12 18.34 4.59
CA ASP A 23 -2.02 18.46 6.05
C ASP A 23 -1.78 17.06 6.62
N TYR A 24 -0.51 16.64 6.59
CA TYR A 24 -0.11 15.27 6.93
C TYR A 24 -0.16 15.00 8.43
N ASP A 25 0.06 16.01 9.28
CA ASP A 25 -0.04 15.89 10.73
C ASP A 25 -1.49 15.58 11.14
N THR A 26 -2.44 16.36 10.62
CA THR A 26 -3.87 16.13 10.88
C THR A 26 -4.33 14.80 10.26
N ALA A 27 -3.81 14.43 9.08
CA ALA A 27 -4.12 13.14 8.48
C ALA A 27 -3.62 11.97 9.33
N SER A 28 -2.43 12.09 9.94
CA SER A 28 -1.86 11.07 10.84
C SER A 28 -2.71 10.91 12.11
N ASP A 29 -3.13 12.02 12.73
CA ASP A 29 -4.01 11.99 13.91
C ASP A 29 -5.38 11.37 13.61
N LEU A 30 -5.96 11.70 12.46
CA LEU A 30 -7.22 11.11 12.00
C LEU A 30 -7.05 9.62 11.67
N LEU A 31 -5.92 9.23 11.08
CA LEU A 31 -5.60 7.84 10.79
C LEU A 31 -5.46 7.01 12.08
N CYS A 32 -4.80 7.54 13.10
CA CYS A 32 -4.74 6.91 14.42
C CYS A 32 -6.14 6.66 15.00
N GLN A 33 -7.02 7.66 14.92
CA GLN A 33 -8.41 7.51 15.35
C GLN A 33 -9.15 6.44 14.52
N LEU A 34 -8.97 6.44 13.19
CA LEU A 34 -9.56 5.43 12.31
C LEU A 34 -9.07 4.02 12.67
N LYS A 35 -7.76 3.81 12.85
CA LYS A 35 -7.18 2.52 13.23
C LYS A 35 -7.76 2.01 14.55
N VAL A 36 -7.92 2.86 15.55
CA VAL A 36 -8.57 2.49 16.83
C VAL A 36 -10.01 2.06 16.60
N ARG A 37 -10.79 2.82 15.83
CA ARG A 37 -12.19 2.46 15.53
C ARG A 37 -12.29 1.18 14.70
N LEU A 38 -11.33 0.92 13.83
CA LEU A 38 -11.27 -0.31 13.06
C LEU A 38 -11.17 -1.54 13.98
N THR A 39 -10.42 -1.45 15.08
CA THR A 39 -10.33 -2.57 16.06
C THR A 39 -11.65 -2.95 16.72
N GLU A 40 -12.67 -2.08 16.68
CA GLU A 40 -13.99 -2.39 17.24
C GLU A 40 -14.82 -3.33 16.36
N PHE A 41 -14.47 -3.50 15.07
CA PHE A 41 -15.21 -4.36 14.15
C PHE A 41 -14.74 -5.81 14.26
N ARG A 42 -15.68 -6.72 14.48
CA ARG A 42 -15.43 -8.16 14.56
C ARG A 42 -15.32 -8.85 13.19
N SER A 43 -15.69 -8.14 12.14
CA SER A 43 -15.57 -8.57 10.74
C SER A 43 -14.14 -8.50 10.22
N LEU A 44 -13.25 -7.75 10.88
CA LEU A 44 -11.87 -7.56 10.46
C LEU A 44 -10.99 -8.75 10.86
N PRO A 45 -9.81 -8.91 10.23
CA PRO A 45 -8.81 -9.88 10.68
C PRO A 45 -8.50 -9.65 12.17
N PRO A 46 -8.49 -10.68 13.03
CA PRO A 46 -8.41 -12.12 12.73
C PRO A 46 -9.75 -12.88 12.78
N LEU A 47 -10.87 -12.25 13.12
CA LEU A 47 -12.12 -12.94 13.44
C LEU A 47 -12.98 -13.27 12.21
N PHE A 48 -12.94 -12.43 11.17
CA PHE A 48 -13.70 -12.60 9.92
C PHE A 48 -15.17 -13.04 10.17
N GLU A 49 -15.83 -12.46 11.18
CA GLU A 49 -17.22 -12.80 11.45
C GLU A 49 -18.11 -12.39 10.27
N ASP A 50 -18.85 -13.35 9.72
CA ASP A 50 -19.80 -13.13 8.62
C ASP A 50 -20.99 -12.31 9.14
N SER A 51 -20.93 -10.99 8.89
CA SER A 51 -22.03 -10.06 9.12
C SER A 51 -22.54 -9.51 7.78
N PRO A 52 -23.83 -9.10 7.68
CA PRO A 52 -24.35 -8.51 6.45
C PRO A 52 -23.66 -7.18 6.07
N SER A 53 -22.98 -6.52 7.02
CA SER A 53 -22.14 -5.33 6.81
C SER A 53 -20.65 -5.65 6.60
N ALA A 54 -20.21 -6.90 6.77
CA ALA A 54 -18.80 -7.28 6.78
C ALA A 54 -18.09 -6.89 5.48
N VAL A 55 -18.75 -7.05 4.33
CA VAL A 55 -18.17 -6.64 3.04
C VAL A 55 -17.91 -5.14 2.97
N GLN A 56 -18.84 -4.32 3.49
CA GLN A 56 -18.68 -2.86 3.52
C GLN A 56 -17.60 -2.43 4.53
N GLU A 57 -17.54 -3.08 5.70
CA GLU A 57 -16.53 -2.84 6.72
C GLU A 57 -15.14 -3.21 6.23
N LEU A 58 -14.99 -4.38 5.61
CA LEU A 58 -13.73 -4.85 5.01
C LEU A 58 -13.28 -3.96 3.85
N THR A 59 -14.20 -3.53 2.98
CA THR A 59 -13.88 -2.60 1.88
C THR A 59 -13.39 -1.27 2.44
N THR A 60 -14.11 -0.72 3.43
CA THR A 60 -13.74 0.56 4.05
C THR A 60 -12.39 0.46 4.76
N ALA A 61 -12.15 -0.63 5.49
CA ALA A 61 -10.90 -0.87 6.18
C ALA A 61 -9.72 -0.99 5.20
N ARG A 62 -9.89 -1.75 4.11
CA ARG A 62 -8.92 -1.83 3.03
C ARG A 62 -8.61 -0.44 2.49
N ASP A 63 -9.64 0.32 2.10
CA ASP A 63 -9.44 1.65 1.52
C ASP A 63 -8.73 2.61 2.51
N ILE A 64 -8.99 2.52 3.82
CA ILE A 64 -8.28 3.28 4.85
C ILE A 64 -6.79 2.89 4.89
N TYR A 65 -6.48 1.59 4.92
CA TYR A 65 -5.10 1.12 4.95
C TYR A 65 -4.34 1.43 3.64
N GLU A 66 -5.02 1.39 2.50
CA GLU A 66 -4.44 1.83 1.22
C GLU A 66 -3.97 3.29 1.29
N HIS A 67 -4.80 4.17 1.84
CA HIS A 67 -4.38 5.56 2.03
C HIS A 67 -3.32 5.74 3.13
N ALA A 68 -3.33 4.89 4.15
CA ALA A 68 -2.32 4.89 5.22
C ALA A 68 -0.92 4.58 4.67
N VAL A 69 -0.83 3.58 3.78
CA VAL A 69 0.40 3.21 3.07
C VAL A 69 0.87 4.37 2.19
N VAL A 70 -0.02 4.98 1.40
CA VAL A 70 0.33 6.12 0.55
C VAL A 70 0.76 7.35 1.38
N LEU A 71 0.08 7.63 2.49
CA LEU A 71 0.46 8.69 3.43
C LEU A 71 1.86 8.46 3.99
N SER A 72 2.19 7.23 4.38
CA SER A 72 3.52 6.88 4.90
C SER A 72 4.63 7.18 3.91
N VAL A 73 4.39 6.96 2.61
CA VAL A 73 5.35 7.37 1.56
C VAL A 73 5.50 8.89 1.49
N LYS A 74 4.40 9.65 1.64
CA LYS A 74 4.45 11.13 1.60
C LYS A 74 5.13 11.74 2.81
N VAL A 75 5.03 11.09 3.96
CA VAL A 75 5.73 11.50 5.20
C VAL A 75 7.16 10.94 5.25
N GLU A 76 7.57 10.17 4.23
CA GLU A 76 8.90 9.58 4.11
C GLU A 76 9.23 8.60 5.27
N ASP A 77 8.21 7.96 5.85
CA ASP A 77 8.34 7.01 6.95
C ASP A 77 8.20 5.56 6.43
N GLN A 78 9.35 4.91 6.25
CA GLN A 78 9.43 3.52 5.76
C GLN A 78 8.93 2.50 6.79
N ASP A 79 9.13 2.76 8.07
CA ASP A 79 8.69 1.85 9.14
C ASP A 79 7.16 1.89 9.27
N ALA A 80 6.56 3.08 9.15
CA ALA A 80 5.11 3.22 9.07
C ALA A 80 4.53 2.53 7.84
N PHE A 81 5.18 2.70 6.68
CA PHE A 81 4.79 1.99 5.46
C PHE A 81 4.77 0.48 5.69
N GLU A 82 5.83 -0.09 6.27
CA GLU A 82 5.93 -1.53 6.52
C GLU A 82 4.80 -2.02 7.41
N ARG A 83 4.56 -1.34 8.53
CA ARG A 83 3.49 -1.70 9.47
C ARG A 83 2.12 -1.66 8.81
N ASP A 84 1.84 -0.59 8.07
CA ASP A 84 0.53 -0.37 7.45
C ASP A 84 0.31 -1.33 6.26
N PHE A 85 1.36 -1.64 5.52
CA PHE A 85 1.31 -2.65 4.45
C PHE A 85 1.03 -4.06 5.00
N PHE A 86 1.68 -4.45 6.11
CA PHE A 86 1.39 -5.74 6.73
C PHE A 86 -0.04 -5.85 7.26
N GLN A 87 -0.63 -4.74 7.70
CA GLN A 87 -2.05 -4.69 8.07
C GLN A 87 -2.96 -4.78 6.85
N LEU A 88 -2.56 -4.22 5.71
CA LEU A 88 -3.29 -4.27 4.45
C LEU A 88 -3.22 -5.65 3.75
N LYS A 89 -2.11 -6.37 3.89
CA LYS A 89 -1.84 -7.63 3.17
C LYS A 89 -2.93 -8.70 3.30
N PRO A 90 -3.51 -8.97 4.49
CA PRO A 90 -4.62 -9.93 4.64
C PRO A 90 -5.87 -9.57 3.82
N TYR A 91 -6.10 -8.28 3.53
CA TYR A 91 -7.23 -7.84 2.71
C TYR A 91 -7.04 -8.18 1.22
N TYR A 92 -5.81 -8.41 0.77
CA TYR A 92 -5.52 -8.84 -0.60
C TYR A 92 -5.42 -10.35 -0.74
N THR A 93 -4.92 -11.05 0.28
CA THR A 93 -4.71 -12.51 0.21
C THR A 93 -5.90 -13.32 0.71
N ASP A 94 -6.52 -12.91 1.82
CA ASP A 94 -7.45 -13.75 2.58
C ASP A 94 -8.92 -13.36 2.33
N ALA A 95 -9.18 -12.08 2.04
CA ALA A 95 -10.52 -11.57 1.82
C ALA A 95 -11.06 -11.88 0.40
N ARG A 96 -11.29 -13.16 0.11
CA ARG A 96 -11.78 -13.67 -1.20
C ARG A 96 -13.12 -13.11 -1.66
N ASN A 97 -13.88 -12.48 -0.76
CA ASN A 97 -15.20 -11.92 -1.04
C ASN A 97 -15.14 -10.45 -1.50
N LEU A 98 -13.97 -9.82 -1.49
CA LEU A 98 -13.81 -8.43 -1.92
C LEU A 98 -13.45 -8.35 -3.41
N PRO A 99 -14.02 -7.38 -4.15
CA PRO A 99 -13.55 -7.09 -5.50
C PRO A 99 -12.15 -6.47 -5.46
N GLN A 100 -11.35 -6.75 -6.49
CA GLN A 100 -9.99 -6.23 -6.61
C GLN A 100 -9.98 -4.70 -6.60
N SER A 101 -9.08 -4.10 -5.80
CA SER A 101 -8.92 -2.64 -5.76
C SER A 101 -8.04 -2.16 -6.91
N PRO A 102 -8.36 -1.02 -7.56
CA PRO A 102 -7.45 -0.42 -8.54
C PRO A 102 -6.11 0.03 -7.92
N GLN A 103 -6.05 0.22 -6.59
CA GLN A 103 -4.84 0.61 -5.86
C GLN A 103 -3.96 -0.58 -5.45
N GLU A 104 -4.45 -1.80 -5.60
CA GLU A 104 -3.75 -3.02 -5.17
C GLU A 104 -2.39 -3.18 -5.89
N TYR A 105 -2.38 -3.17 -7.22
CA TYR A 105 -1.12 -3.30 -7.98
C TYR A 105 -0.14 -2.14 -7.75
N PRO A 106 -0.57 -0.86 -7.74
CA PRO A 106 0.30 0.24 -7.34
C PRO A 106 0.92 0.06 -5.94
N ILE A 107 0.16 -0.41 -4.95
CA ILE A 107 0.66 -0.60 -3.59
C ILE A 107 1.62 -1.79 -3.51
N LEU A 108 1.32 -2.88 -4.19
CA LEU A 108 2.22 -4.04 -4.29
C LEU A 108 3.54 -3.65 -4.95
N GLY A 109 3.50 -2.87 -6.04
CA GLY A 109 4.72 -2.35 -6.66
C GLY A 109 5.51 -1.39 -5.75
N LEU A 110 4.84 -0.57 -4.92
CA LEU A 110 5.52 0.23 -3.89
C LEU A 110 6.24 -0.65 -2.87
N ASN A 111 5.59 -1.73 -2.43
CA ASN A 111 6.21 -2.68 -1.50
C ASN A 111 7.44 -3.35 -2.13
N LEU A 112 7.36 -3.76 -3.40
CA LEU A 112 8.50 -4.30 -4.13
C LEU A 112 9.66 -3.30 -4.22
N LEU A 113 9.39 -2.03 -4.55
CA LEU A 113 10.42 -0.99 -4.56
C LEU A 113 11.05 -0.76 -3.18
N ARG A 114 10.25 -0.77 -2.11
CA ARG A 114 10.76 -0.69 -0.74
C ARG A 114 11.74 -1.82 -0.43
N LEU A 115 11.40 -3.06 -0.80
CA LEU A 115 12.26 -4.22 -0.58
C LEU A 115 13.59 -4.09 -1.33
N LEU A 116 13.57 -3.52 -2.55
CA LEU A 116 14.81 -3.20 -3.29
C LEU A 116 15.65 -2.14 -2.58
N VAL A 117 15.04 -1.05 -2.09
CA VAL A 117 15.74 0.01 -1.33
C VAL A 117 16.40 -0.56 -0.08
N GLN A 118 15.72 -1.48 0.62
CA GLN A 118 16.22 -2.13 1.82
C GLN A 118 17.20 -3.29 1.53
N ASN A 119 17.51 -3.56 0.25
CA ASN A 119 18.33 -4.68 -0.19
C ASN A 119 17.83 -6.06 0.31
N ARG A 120 16.50 -6.21 0.46
CA ARG A 120 15.83 -7.44 0.92
C ARG A 120 15.38 -8.28 -0.28
N ILE A 121 16.34 -8.69 -1.11
CA ILE A 121 16.08 -9.38 -2.39
C ILE A 121 15.37 -10.73 -2.21
N ALA A 122 15.66 -11.46 -1.13
CA ALA A 122 14.99 -12.73 -0.84
C ALA A 122 13.47 -12.56 -0.64
N GLU A 123 13.06 -11.54 0.10
CA GLU A 123 11.66 -11.22 0.33
C GLU A 123 10.99 -10.66 -0.92
N PHE A 124 11.73 -9.91 -1.74
CA PHE A 124 11.24 -9.46 -3.04
C PHE A 124 10.80 -10.63 -3.92
N HIS A 125 11.63 -11.68 -4.04
CA HIS A 125 11.25 -12.86 -4.81
C HIS A 125 10.14 -13.68 -4.16
N THR A 126 10.09 -13.73 -2.83
CA THR A 126 9.00 -14.40 -2.11
C THR A 126 7.66 -13.69 -2.36
N GLU A 127 7.62 -12.36 -2.32
CA GLU A 127 6.41 -11.60 -2.67
C GLU A 127 6.02 -11.81 -4.13
N LEU A 128 6.98 -11.81 -5.07
CA LEU A 128 6.70 -12.07 -6.48
C LEU A 128 6.11 -13.46 -6.74
N GLU A 129 6.54 -14.49 -6.00
CA GLU A 129 6.02 -15.85 -6.15
C GLU A 129 4.56 -15.98 -5.69
N ILE A 130 4.14 -15.15 -4.73
CA ILE A 130 2.75 -15.12 -4.24
C ILE A 130 1.81 -14.44 -5.25
N LEU A 131 2.34 -13.57 -6.12
CA LEU A 131 1.54 -12.83 -7.09
C LEU A 131 0.99 -13.73 -8.20
N SER A 132 -0.22 -13.41 -8.66
CA SER A 132 -0.82 -14.09 -9.82
C SER A 132 -0.13 -13.69 -11.12
N ALA A 133 -0.23 -14.52 -12.16
CA ALA A 133 0.33 -14.22 -13.48
C ALA A 133 -0.22 -12.90 -14.07
N ALA A 134 -1.50 -12.59 -13.82
CA ALA A 134 -2.12 -11.34 -14.26
C ALA A 134 -1.54 -10.11 -13.52
N ALA A 135 -1.14 -10.27 -12.25
CA ALA A 135 -0.48 -9.21 -11.50
C ALA A 135 0.91 -8.90 -12.06
N LEU A 136 1.66 -9.93 -12.49
CA LEU A 136 3.00 -9.78 -13.07
C LEU A 136 2.99 -9.01 -14.40
N GLU A 137 1.88 -9.02 -15.14
CA GLU A 137 1.70 -8.22 -16.35
C GLU A 137 1.42 -6.74 -16.07
N ASN A 138 1.13 -6.37 -14.81
CA ASN A 138 0.85 -4.99 -14.47
C ASN A 138 2.10 -4.11 -14.62
N PRO A 139 2.00 -2.92 -15.28
CA PRO A 139 3.13 -2.01 -15.46
C PRO A 139 3.86 -1.64 -14.16
N CYS A 140 3.14 -1.53 -13.04
CA CYS A 140 3.71 -1.18 -11.75
C CYS A 140 4.65 -2.26 -11.21
N ILE A 141 4.25 -3.53 -11.31
CA ILE A 141 5.03 -4.68 -10.85
C ILE A 141 6.18 -4.95 -11.82
N LYS A 142 5.90 -4.90 -13.13
CA LYS A 142 6.92 -5.07 -14.16
C LYS A 142 8.07 -4.06 -14.01
N HIS A 143 7.72 -2.81 -13.69
CA HIS A 143 8.72 -1.77 -13.43
C HIS A 143 9.67 -2.14 -12.28
N ALA A 144 9.16 -2.66 -11.17
CA ALA A 144 9.99 -3.10 -10.05
C ALA A 144 10.89 -4.29 -10.43
N VAL A 145 10.40 -5.23 -11.23
CA VAL A 145 11.19 -6.38 -11.72
C VAL A 145 12.31 -5.94 -12.67
N GLU A 146 12.02 -5.05 -13.62
CA GLU A 146 13.02 -4.52 -14.56
C GLU A 146 14.13 -3.73 -13.83
N LEU A 147 13.78 -3.03 -12.75
CA LEU A 147 14.74 -2.36 -11.88
C LEU A 147 15.65 -3.35 -11.16
N GLU A 148 15.08 -4.37 -10.54
CA GLU A 148 15.81 -5.43 -9.85
C GLU A 148 16.82 -6.10 -10.79
N GLN A 149 16.40 -6.48 -12.00
CA GLN A 149 17.28 -7.03 -13.03
C GLN A 149 18.40 -6.06 -13.42
N SER A 150 18.08 -4.77 -13.56
CA SER A 150 19.08 -3.74 -13.87
C SER A 150 20.11 -3.59 -12.75
N PHE A 151 19.72 -3.78 -11.49
CA PHE A 151 20.65 -3.82 -10.35
C PHE A 151 21.56 -5.06 -10.41
N MET A 152 21.01 -6.23 -10.70
CA MET A 152 21.81 -7.46 -10.86
C MET A 152 22.83 -7.36 -12.01
N GLU A 153 22.44 -6.74 -13.13
CA GLU A 153 23.31 -6.53 -14.30
C GLU A 153 24.32 -5.38 -14.11
N GLY A 154 24.21 -4.58 -13.04
CA GLY A 154 25.01 -3.35 -12.85
C GLY A 154 24.71 -2.24 -13.87
N ALA A 155 23.53 -2.30 -14.50
CA ALA A 155 23.12 -1.40 -15.58
C ALA A 155 22.49 -0.10 -15.05
N TYR A 156 23.25 0.70 -14.30
CA TYR A 156 22.76 1.91 -13.62
C TYR A 156 22.11 2.95 -14.55
N ASN A 157 22.56 3.03 -15.80
CA ASN A 157 21.94 3.89 -16.81
C ASN A 157 20.45 3.56 -17.03
N ARG A 158 20.09 2.27 -16.96
CA ARG A 158 18.69 1.83 -17.07
C ARG A 158 17.86 2.24 -15.85
N VAL A 159 18.43 2.20 -14.65
CA VAL A 159 17.78 2.66 -13.41
C VAL A 159 17.45 4.15 -13.50
N LEU A 160 18.38 4.96 -14.02
CA LEU A 160 18.15 6.40 -14.22
C LEU A 160 17.09 6.68 -15.29
N SER A 161 17.03 5.90 -16.36
CA SER A 161 15.97 6.00 -17.36
C SER A 161 14.61 5.55 -16.81
N ALA A 162 14.59 4.48 -16.01
CA ALA A 162 13.39 3.97 -15.35
C ALA A 162 12.78 5.01 -14.39
N ARG A 163 13.62 5.81 -13.71
CA ARG A 163 13.15 6.96 -12.91
C ARG A 163 12.32 7.98 -13.71
N GLN A 164 12.56 8.12 -15.01
CA GLN A 164 11.78 9.01 -15.88
C GLN A 164 10.49 8.35 -16.38
N ALA A 165 10.43 7.01 -16.38
CA ALA A 165 9.30 6.21 -16.86
C ALA A 165 8.42 5.69 -15.71
N VAL A 166 8.37 6.42 -14.60
CA VAL A 166 7.66 5.99 -13.40
C VAL A 166 6.15 5.92 -13.65
N PRO A 167 5.49 4.77 -13.39
CA PRO A 167 4.06 4.61 -13.66
C PRO A 167 3.16 5.34 -12.67
N HIS A 168 3.67 5.72 -11.49
CA HIS A 168 2.89 6.35 -10.44
C HIS A 168 3.72 7.34 -9.59
N GLU A 169 3.21 8.55 -9.33
CA GLU A 169 3.95 9.62 -8.64
C GLU A 169 4.49 9.22 -7.26
N THR A 170 3.81 8.33 -6.55
CA THR A 170 4.23 7.81 -5.23
C THR A 170 5.56 7.05 -5.30
N TYR A 171 5.98 6.57 -6.48
CA TYR A 171 7.20 5.76 -6.63
C TYR A 171 8.45 6.64 -6.66
N VAL A 172 8.30 7.93 -6.97
CA VAL A 172 9.42 8.89 -7.11
C VAL A 172 10.26 8.91 -5.84
N TYR A 173 9.65 8.85 -4.66
CA TYR A 173 10.37 8.82 -3.39
C TYR A 173 11.32 7.61 -3.28
N PHE A 174 10.83 6.39 -3.55
CA PHE A 174 11.67 5.19 -3.51
C PHE A 174 12.70 5.17 -4.64
N MET A 175 12.36 5.68 -5.81
CA MET A 175 13.31 5.84 -6.92
C MET A 175 14.46 6.79 -6.59
N ASP A 176 14.16 7.88 -5.88
CA ASP A 176 15.17 8.83 -5.42
C ASP A 176 16.08 8.22 -4.35
N LEU A 177 15.55 7.34 -3.50
CA LEU A 177 16.35 6.57 -2.55
C LEU A 177 17.24 5.55 -3.26
N LEU A 178 16.71 4.79 -4.21
CA LEU A 178 17.48 3.84 -5.02
C LEU A 178 18.63 4.53 -5.76
N ALA A 179 18.38 5.72 -6.33
CA ALA A 179 19.40 6.49 -7.03
C ALA A 179 20.51 7.04 -6.12
N LYS A 180 20.28 7.14 -4.80
CA LYS A 180 21.32 7.53 -3.82
C LYS A 180 22.19 6.36 -3.38
N THR A 181 21.67 5.14 -3.49
CA THR A 181 22.38 3.91 -3.09
C THR A 181 23.36 3.42 -4.15
N VAL A 182 23.14 3.80 -5.41
CA VAL A 182 24.03 3.58 -6.57
C VAL A 182 25.14 4.62 -6.61
#